data_AF-R6YZN4-F1
#
_entry.id   AF-R6YZN4-F1
#
_cell.length_a   1.000
_cell.length_b   1.000
_cell.length_c   1.000
_cell.angle_alpha   90.00
_cell.angle_beta   90.00
_cell.angle_gamma   90.00
#
_symmetry.space_group_name_H-M   'P 1'
#
loop_
_entity.id
_entity.type
_entity.pdbx_description
1 polymer ?
#
loop_
_entity_poly.entity_id
_entity_poly.type
_entity_poly.pdbx_seq_one_letter_code
_entity_poly.pdbx_strand_id
1 'polypeptide(L)'
;MKHKAIIFTLSCLILGLSSCKIDINNRPKGYYLNYWLKDEVDITTLDQSLIYEIRYGGTVVFLDSNYEFIIEQEEKKLPENYVLYYTNLEQTKVRGIEIKDPSISLYGLSMNSDKEDIDKTLTNMGFSYYQGVIGSFPTYIKDNFEISIDKYNMILFVNL
;
A
#
# COMPACT_ATOMS: atom_id res chain seq x y z
N MET A 1 13.88 32.51 52.70
CA MET A 1 14.86 32.68 51.61
C MET A 1 15.58 31.37 51.34
N LYS A 2 15.64 30.99 50.05
CA LYS A 2 16.56 30.03 49.39
C LYS A 2 16.16 28.54 49.34
N HIS A 3 15.44 28.25 48.26
CA HIS A 3 15.44 27.06 47.38
C HIS A 3 16.31 25.86 47.78
N LYS A 4 15.72 24.65 47.80
CA LYS A 4 16.41 23.41 47.39
C LYS A 4 15.47 22.41 46.71
N ALA A 5 15.77 22.19 45.42
CA ALA A 5 15.59 20.98 44.60
C ALA A 5 14.18 20.38 44.42
N ILE A 6 13.57 20.73 43.28
CA ILE A 6 12.63 19.87 42.55
C ILE A 6 13.44 18.67 42.06
N ILE A 7 13.18 17.48 42.60
CA ILE A 7 13.76 16.23 42.10
C ILE A 7 12.97 15.81 40.86
N PHE A 8 13.66 15.90 39.74
CA PHE A 8 13.25 15.56 38.40
C PHE A 8 13.25 14.03 38.23
N THR A 9 12.13 13.35 38.49
CA THR A 9 11.94 11.96 38.06
C THR A 9 11.31 11.92 36.68
N LEU A 10 12.07 12.43 35.69
CA LEU A 10 11.86 12.21 34.27
C LEU A 10 12.70 10.99 33.85
N SER A 11 12.28 9.77 34.23
CA SER A 11 13.04 8.57 33.87
C SER A 11 12.18 7.32 33.71
N CYS A 12 11.08 7.40 32.96
CA CYS A 12 10.34 6.20 32.51
C CYS A 12 9.77 6.36 31.08
N LEU A 13 10.44 7.09 30.19
CA LEU A 13 10.01 7.22 28.78
C LEU A 13 11.09 6.79 27.76
N ILE A 14 11.94 5.81 28.10
CA ILE A 14 13.00 5.33 27.18
C ILE A 14 13.09 3.79 27.12
N LEU A 15 12.03 3.05 27.45
CA LEU A 15 12.03 1.59 27.27
C LEU A 15 10.74 1.17 26.58
N GLY A 16 10.78 1.15 25.25
CA GLY A 16 9.63 0.75 24.44
C GLY A 16 9.75 0.96 22.93
N LEU A 17 10.85 1.49 22.40
CA LEU A 17 11.17 1.36 20.97
C LEU A 17 11.67 -0.07 20.71
N SER A 18 10.86 -1.08 21.06
CA SER A 18 10.96 -2.35 20.36
C SER A 18 10.73 -2.00 18.89
N SER A 19 11.78 -2.14 18.09
CA SER A 19 11.66 -2.25 16.63
C SER A 19 10.59 -3.31 16.38
N CYS A 20 9.34 -2.86 16.22
CA CYS A 20 8.28 -3.71 15.76
C CYS A 20 8.67 -3.97 14.32
N LYS A 21 9.30 -5.11 14.07
CA LYS A 21 9.62 -5.53 12.71
C LYS A 21 8.29 -5.60 11.97
N ILE A 22 8.07 -4.64 11.09
CA ILE A 22 6.88 -4.61 10.25
C ILE A 22 7.04 -5.76 9.26
N ASP A 23 6.12 -6.72 9.32
CA ASP A 23 6.06 -7.81 8.37
C ASP A 23 5.13 -7.41 7.23
N ILE A 24 5.73 -7.25 6.04
CA ILE A 24 5.02 -6.85 4.82
C ILE A 24 3.96 -7.87 4.37
N ASN A 25 4.14 -9.14 4.72
CA ASN A 25 3.18 -10.19 4.40
C ASN A 25 1.90 -10.06 5.22
N ASN A 26 1.98 -9.43 6.40
CA ASN A 26 0.82 -9.21 7.23
C ASN A 26 0.11 -7.94 6.81
N ARG A 27 -1.20 -8.03 6.65
CA ARG A 27 -2.09 -6.87 6.49
C ARG A 27 -1.84 -5.91 7.69
N PRO A 28 -1.35 -4.66 7.51
CA PRO A 28 -1.33 -3.68 8.60
C PRO A 28 -2.69 -3.54 9.33
N LYS A 29 -2.72 -2.92 10.50
CA LYS A 29 -3.97 -2.67 11.23
C LYS A 29 -4.57 -1.32 10.85
N GLY A 30 -5.89 -1.20 10.92
CA GLY A 30 -6.59 0.08 10.84
C GLY A 30 -6.87 0.61 9.43
N TYR A 31 -6.84 -0.24 8.40
CA TYR A 31 -7.29 0.12 7.06
C TYR A 31 -8.39 -0.81 6.55
N TYR A 32 -9.15 -0.29 5.58
CA TYR A 32 -10.41 -0.86 5.10
C TYR A 32 -10.31 -1.35 3.65
N LEU A 33 -9.33 -2.20 3.38
CA LEU A 33 -9.23 -2.88 2.07
C LEU A 33 -9.98 -4.21 2.12
N ASN A 34 -10.55 -4.66 1.02
CA ASN A 34 -11.17 -5.98 0.98
C ASN A 34 -10.13 -7.10 0.93
N TYR A 35 -9.11 -6.94 0.09
CA TYR A 35 -8.05 -7.92 -0.10
C TYR A 35 -6.66 -7.37 0.24
N TRP A 36 -5.77 -8.27 0.63
CA TRP A 36 -4.35 -7.98 0.83
C TRP A 36 -3.47 -8.73 -0.16
N LEU A 37 -2.19 -8.32 -0.27
CA LEU A 37 -1.22 -9.00 -1.11
C LEU A 37 -1.08 -10.47 -0.70
N LYS A 38 -1.03 -11.36 -1.71
CA LYS A 38 -0.95 -12.81 -1.57
C LYS A 38 -2.20 -13.50 -1.01
N ASP A 39 -3.24 -12.76 -0.63
CA ASP A 39 -4.51 -13.37 -0.26
C ASP A 39 -5.07 -14.17 -1.44
N GLU A 40 -5.59 -15.36 -1.14
CA GLU A 40 -6.32 -16.17 -2.11
C GLU A 40 -7.70 -15.58 -2.34
N VAL A 41 -8.07 -15.44 -3.61
CA VAL A 41 -9.31 -14.86 -4.06
C VAL A 41 -9.92 -15.77 -5.10
N ASP A 42 -11.12 -16.28 -4.79
CA ASP A 42 -11.94 -16.97 -5.77
C ASP A 42 -12.54 -15.93 -6.72
N ILE A 43 -11.87 -15.72 -7.85
CA ILE A 43 -12.26 -14.74 -8.87
C ILE A 43 -13.67 -15.04 -9.42
N THR A 44 -14.15 -16.29 -9.36
CA THR A 44 -15.49 -16.64 -9.82
C THR A 44 -16.60 -16.10 -8.93
N THR A 45 -16.27 -15.76 -7.68
CA THR A 45 -17.20 -15.20 -6.70
C THR A 45 -17.16 -13.67 -6.62
N LEU A 46 -16.18 -13.05 -7.26
CA LEU A 46 -16.08 -11.60 -7.34
C LEU A 46 -17.18 -11.03 -8.23
N ASP A 47 -17.71 -9.87 -7.84
CA ASP A 47 -18.62 -9.13 -8.69
C ASP A 47 -17.90 -8.70 -9.97
N GLN A 48 -18.26 -9.32 -11.09
CA GLN A 48 -17.68 -9.02 -12.40
C GLN A 48 -18.01 -7.60 -12.88
N SER A 49 -19.02 -6.95 -12.30
CA SER A 49 -19.32 -5.54 -12.57
C SER A 49 -18.16 -4.62 -12.18
N LEU A 50 -17.33 -5.04 -11.23
CA LEU A 50 -16.14 -4.33 -10.72
C LEU A 50 -14.89 -4.52 -11.59
N ILE A 51 -14.94 -5.34 -12.65
CA ILE A 51 -13.81 -5.47 -13.58
C ILE A 51 -13.61 -4.15 -14.31
N TYR A 52 -12.42 -3.56 -14.12
CA TYR A 52 -11.96 -2.39 -14.83
C TYR A 52 -11.33 -2.77 -16.17
N GLU A 53 -10.38 -3.70 -16.17
CA GLU A 53 -9.73 -4.18 -17.38
C GLU A 53 -9.15 -5.60 -17.23
N ILE A 54 -8.89 -6.24 -18.37
CA ILE A 54 -8.17 -7.50 -18.48
C ILE A 54 -6.91 -7.24 -19.31
N ARG A 55 -5.75 -7.44 -18.70
CA ARG A 55 -4.44 -7.19 -19.34
C ARG A 55 -3.90 -8.45 -20.02
N TYR A 56 -2.97 -8.22 -20.95
CA TYR A 56 -2.19 -9.30 -21.57
C TYR A 56 -1.48 -10.15 -20.49
N GLY A 57 -1.55 -11.48 -20.62
CA GLY A 57 -1.05 -12.41 -19.60
C GLY A 57 -2.07 -12.82 -18.53
N GLY A 58 -3.36 -12.51 -18.72
CA GLY A 58 -4.45 -13.04 -17.89
C GLY A 58 -4.63 -12.33 -16.54
N THR A 59 -4.00 -11.16 -16.37
CA THR A 59 -4.22 -10.31 -15.19
C THR A 59 -5.56 -9.60 -15.30
N VAL A 60 -6.42 -9.81 -14.31
CA VAL A 60 -7.72 -9.13 -14.19
C VAL A 60 -7.63 -8.07 -13.10
N VAL A 61 -8.02 -6.85 -13.46
CA VAL A 61 -7.96 -5.68 -12.59
C VAL A 61 -9.36 -5.35 -12.09
N PHE A 62 -9.56 -5.44 -10.79
CA PHE A 62 -10.82 -5.15 -10.12
C PHE A 62 -10.77 -3.81 -9.41
N LEU A 63 -11.83 -3.01 -9.53
CA LEU A 63 -12.09 -1.88 -8.65
C LEU A 63 -12.49 -2.42 -7.26
N ASP A 64 -11.94 -1.83 -6.20
CA ASP A 64 -12.37 -2.14 -4.84
C ASP A 64 -13.86 -1.77 -4.66
N SER A 65 -14.61 -2.62 -3.97
CA SER A 65 -16.06 -2.52 -3.86
C SER A 65 -16.56 -1.31 -3.07
N ASN A 66 -15.67 -0.54 -2.42
CA ASN A 66 -16.02 0.72 -1.78
C ASN A 66 -16.09 1.89 -2.78
N TYR A 67 -15.76 1.66 -4.04
CA TYR A 67 -15.78 2.66 -5.10
C TYR A 67 -16.72 2.22 -6.23
N GLU A 68 -17.28 3.21 -6.92
CA GLU A 68 -18.15 2.99 -8.07
C GLU A 68 -17.49 3.56 -9.33
N PHE A 69 -17.69 2.90 -10.46
CA PHE A 69 -17.28 3.45 -11.75
C PHE A 69 -18.11 4.68 -12.10
N ILE A 70 -17.44 5.68 -12.69
CA ILE A 70 -18.13 6.77 -13.37
C ILE A 70 -18.52 6.26 -14.76
N ILE A 71 -19.82 6.31 -15.08
CA ILE A 71 -20.32 5.89 -16.39
C ILE A 71 -20.54 7.15 -17.24
N GLU A 72 -19.70 7.31 -18.27
CA GLU A 72 -19.80 8.42 -19.23
C GLU A 72 -19.80 7.87 -20.64
N GLN A 73 -20.84 8.19 -21.42
CA GLN A 73 -20.95 7.75 -22.83
C GLN A 73 -20.79 6.22 -23.01
N GLU A 74 -21.37 5.43 -22.10
CA GLU A 74 -21.27 3.96 -22.06
C GLU A 74 -19.86 3.42 -21.75
N GLU A 75 -18.88 4.28 -21.47
CA GLU A 75 -17.55 3.89 -21.02
C GLU A 75 -17.45 3.94 -19.48
N LYS A 76 -16.82 2.91 -18.91
CA LYS A 76 -16.44 2.90 -17.49
C LYS A 76 -15.17 3.72 -17.30
N LYS A 77 -15.23 4.71 -16.43
CA LYS A 77 -14.07 5.48 -15.97
C LYS A 77 -13.85 5.24 -14.48
N LEU A 78 -12.59 5.26 -14.07
CA LEU A 78 -12.24 5.23 -12.66
C LEU A 78 -12.64 6.56 -12.00
N PRO A 79 -13.14 6.54 -10.76
CA PRO A 79 -13.33 7.76 -9.98
C PRO A 79 -12.00 8.45 -9.69
N GLU A 80 -12.04 9.65 -9.11
CA GLU A 80 -10.81 10.40 -8.77
C GLU A 80 -9.95 9.64 -7.75
N ASN A 81 -10.61 9.12 -6.71
CA ASN A 81 -10.02 8.30 -5.65
C ASN A 81 -10.50 6.86 -5.85
N TYR A 82 -9.57 5.90 -5.86
CA TYR A 82 -9.90 4.49 -6.01
C TYR A 82 -8.83 3.59 -5.40
N VAL A 83 -9.17 2.32 -5.26
CA VAL A 83 -8.23 1.23 -5.09
C VAL A 83 -8.48 0.18 -6.16
N LEU A 84 -7.41 -0.34 -6.77
CA LEU A 84 -7.45 -1.45 -7.71
C LEU A 84 -6.72 -2.67 -7.17
N TYR A 85 -7.26 -3.84 -7.46
CA TYR A 85 -6.64 -5.13 -7.21
C TYR A 85 -6.22 -5.80 -8.51
N TYR A 86 -4.95 -6.18 -8.56
CA TYR A 86 -4.36 -6.93 -9.65
C TYR A 86 -4.35 -8.41 -9.28
N THR A 87 -5.16 -9.19 -9.97
CA THR A 87 -5.30 -10.64 -9.76
C THR A 87 -4.89 -11.40 -11.01
N ASN A 88 -4.40 -12.63 -10.88
CA ASN A 88 -4.15 -13.50 -12.02
C ASN A 88 -5.14 -14.68 -11.99
N LEU A 89 -5.84 -14.92 -13.11
CA LEU A 89 -6.86 -15.96 -13.23
C LEU A 89 -6.35 -17.37 -12.95
N GLU A 90 -5.08 -17.64 -13.23
CA GLU A 90 -4.45 -18.95 -13.00
C GLU A 90 -3.97 -19.13 -11.56
N GLN A 91 -3.67 -18.03 -10.87
CA GLN A 91 -3.00 -18.06 -9.56
C GLN A 91 -3.94 -17.72 -8.40
N THR A 92 -5.20 -17.33 -8.65
CA THR A 92 -6.23 -17.01 -7.64
C THR A 92 -5.70 -16.18 -6.46
N LYS A 93 -4.73 -15.30 -6.71
CA LYS A 93 -4.05 -14.50 -5.67
C LYS A 93 -3.99 -13.05 -6.06
N VAL A 94 -4.16 -12.17 -5.07
CA VAL A 94 -3.87 -10.75 -5.25
C VAL A 94 -2.36 -10.56 -5.37
N ARG A 95 -1.93 -10.08 -6.52
CA ARG A 95 -0.53 -9.82 -6.85
C ARG A 95 -0.16 -8.36 -6.76
N GLY A 96 -1.15 -7.47 -6.82
CA GLY A 96 -0.90 -6.05 -6.66
C GLY A 96 -2.10 -5.28 -6.15
N ILE A 97 -1.80 -4.15 -5.53
CA ILE A 97 -2.77 -3.18 -5.04
C ILE A 97 -2.28 -1.81 -5.50
N GLU A 98 -3.12 -1.08 -6.22
CA GLU A 98 -2.89 0.32 -6.54
C GLU A 98 -3.89 1.17 -5.77
N ILE A 99 -3.39 2.21 -5.11
CA ILE A 99 -4.13 3.08 -4.22
C ILE A 99 -3.96 4.50 -4.74
N LYS A 100 -5.06 5.08 -5.21
CA LYS A 100 -5.18 6.49 -5.56
C LYS A 100 -6.05 7.26 -4.58
N ASP A 101 -6.65 6.59 -3.60
CA ASP A 101 -7.34 7.26 -2.51
C ASP A 101 -6.34 7.78 -1.46
N PRO A 102 -6.20 9.11 -1.28
CA PRO A 102 -5.23 9.71 -0.37
C PRO A 102 -5.55 9.49 1.11
N SER A 103 -6.76 9.05 1.45
CA SER A 103 -7.15 8.72 2.83
C SER A 103 -6.62 7.36 3.29
N ILE A 104 -6.24 6.49 2.35
CA ILE A 104 -5.70 5.17 2.65
C ILE A 104 -4.22 5.29 3.02
N SER A 105 -3.87 4.74 4.18
CA SER A 105 -2.49 4.68 4.67
C SER A 105 -2.08 3.24 4.95
N LEU A 106 -0.88 2.86 4.51
CA LEU A 106 -0.26 1.57 4.75
C LEU A 106 1.08 1.78 5.46
N TYR A 107 1.24 1.16 6.62
CA TYR A 107 2.45 1.34 7.46
C TYR A 107 2.74 2.80 7.83
N GLY A 108 1.69 3.63 7.90
CA GLY A 108 1.82 5.06 8.16
C GLY A 108 2.19 5.90 6.93
N LEU A 109 2.28 5.29 5.74
CA LEU A 109 2.53 5.97 4.47
C LEU A 109 1.24 6.10 3.67
N SER A 110 1.06 7.19 2.94
CA SER A 110 0.04 7.38 1.90
C SER A 110 0.69 7.99 0.65
N MET A 111 -0.08 8.17 -0.43
CA MET A 111 0.41 8.90 -1.62
C MET A 111 0.78 10.38 -1.32
N ASN A 112 0.36 10.90 -0.16
CA ASN A 112 0.70 12.25 0.29
C ASN A 112 1.92 12.29 1.22
N SER A 113 2.51 11.14 1.57
CA SER A 113 3.73 11.12 2.39
C SER A 113 4.88 11.79 1.65
N ASP A 114 5.69 12.56 2.38
CA ASP A 114 6.90 13.12 1.80
C ASP A 114 7.98 12.06 1.60
N LYS A 115 8.97 12.40 0.77
CA LYS A 115 10.04 11.47 0.40
C LYS A 115 10.86 11.01 1.61
N GLU A 116 11.10 11.87 2.60
CA GLU A 116 11.93 11.53 3.75
C GLU A 116 11.24 10.48 4.62
N ASP A 117 9.94 10.65 4.86
CA ASP A 117 9.12 9.69 5.61
C ASP A 117 9.00 8.36 4.87
N ILE A 118 8.84 8.37 3.54
CA ILE A 118 8.84 7.17 2.70
C ILE A 118 10.18 6.44 2.81
N ASP A 119 11.30 7.14 2.54
CA ASP A 119 12.64 6.58 2.58
C ASP A 119 12.93 5.94 3.94
N LYS A 120 12.66 6.68 5.01
CA LYS A 120 12.90 6.24 6.39
C LYS A 120 12.05 5.02 6.74
N THR A 121 10.75 5.06 6.44
CA THR A 121 9.83 3.98 6.80
C THR A 121 10.17 2.70 6.03
N LEU A 122 10.33 2.77 4.71
CA LEU A 122 10.61 1.60 3.88
C LEU A 122 12.01 1.02 4.16
N THR A 123 13.02 1.86 4.41
CA THR A 123 14.35 1.40 4.83
C THR A 123 14.30 0.70 6.19
N ASN A 124 13.55 1.23 7.17
CA ASN A 124 13.35 0.57 8.46
C ASN A 124 12.62 -0.78 8.34
N MET A 125 11.80 -0.94 7.30
CA MET A 125 11.15 -2.19 6.94
C MET A 125 12.08 -3.17 6.19
N GLY A 126 13.29 -2.73 5.83
CA GLY A 126 14.30 -3.53 5.14
C GLY A 126 14.19 -3.49 3.61
N PHE A 127 13.48 -2.53 3.04
CA PHE A 127 13.48 -2.31 1.61
C PHE A 127 14.73 -1.54 1.17
N SER A 128 15.17 -1.82 -0.05
CA SER A 128 16.22 -1.07 -0.72
C SER A 128 15.61 -0.19 -1.80
N TYR A 129 16.01 1.07 -1.85
CA TYR A 129 15.63 1.96 -2.94
C TYR A 129 16.21 1.45 -4.26
N TYR A 130 15.35 1.30 -5.26
CA TYR A 130 15.70 0.91 -6.61
C TYR A 130 15.33 2.04 -7.56
N GLN A 131 16.36 2.70 -8.09
CA GLN A 131 16.18 3.66 -9.18
C GLN A 131 16.27 2.90 -10.50
N GLY A 132 15.12 2.65 -11.13
CA GLY A 132 15.08 2.15 -12.50
C GLY A 132 15.62 3.17 -13.51
N VAL A 133 15.57 2.82 -14.79
CA VAL A 133 16.00 3.70 -15.89
C VAL A 133 15.16 4.99 -15.90
N ILE A 134 15.80 6.12 -16.26
CA ILE A 134 15.28 7.50 -16.26
C ILE A 134 13.77 7.57 -16.59
N GLY A 135 12.98 8.12 -15.66
CA GLY A 135 11.52 8.25 -15.78
C GLY A 135 10.70 7.20 -15.03
N SER A 136 11.35 6.28 -14.32
CA SER A 136 10.68 5.30 -13.46
C SER A 136 10.25 5.91 -12.12
N PHE A 137 9.09 5.45 -11.64
CA PHE A 137 8.54 5.76 -10.32
C PHE A 137 9.55 5.43 -9.21
N PRO A 138 9.63 6.20 -8.11
CA PRO A 138 10.42 5.82 -6.94
C PRO A 138 9.97 4.44 -6.45
N THR A 139 10.84 3.45 -6.56
CA THR A 139 10.51 2.05 -6.24
C THR A 139 11.44 1.53 -5.14
N TYR A 140 10.87 0.75 -4.24
CA TYR A 140 11.57 0.13 -3.13
C TYR A 140 11.30 -1.36 -3.19
N ILE A 141 12.36 -2.17 -3.07
CA ILE A 141 12.28 -3.62 -3.25
C ILE A 141 12.76 -4.34 -1.99
N LYS A 142 12.04 -5.38 -1.59
CA LYS A 142 12.43 -6.33 -0.54
C LYS A 142 11.92 -7.71 -0.90
N ASP A 143 12.83 -8.68 -0.98
CA ASP A 143 12.52 -10.05 -1.41
C ASP A 143 11.79 -10.02 -2.77
N ASN A 144 10.52 -10.42 -2.80
CA ASN A 144 9.67 -10.38 -3.98
C ASN A 144 8.59 -9.29 -3.94
N PHE A 145 8.67 -8.36 -2.98
CA PHE A 145 7.78 -7.21 -2.87
C PHE A 145 8.38 -5.98 -3.49
N GLU A 146 7.55 -5.25 -4.22
CA GLU A 146 7.84 -3.92 -4.74
C GLU A 146 6.81 -2.93 -4.19
N ILE A 147 7.30 -1.78 -3.73
CA ILE A 147 6.45 -0.67 -3.30
C ILE A 147 6.92 0.57 -4.06
N SER A 148 5.99 1.26 -4.70
CA SER A 148 6.22 2.57 -5.29
C SER A 148 5.22 3.57 -4.72
N ILE A 149 5.69 4.74 -4.32
CA ILE A 149 4.85 5.80 -3.77
C ILE A 149 5.28 7.10 -4.43
N ASP A 150 4.34 7.77 -5.07
CA ASP A 150 4.50 9.14 -5.55
C ASP A 150 3.21 9.95 -5.36
N LYS A 151 3.20 11.17 -5.91
CA LYS A 151 2.06 12.09 -5.79
C LYS A 151 0.80 11.65 -6.56
N TYR A 152 0.90 10.64 -7.42
CA TYR A 152 -0.20 10.17 -8.25
C TYR A 152 -0.82 8.90 -7.68
N ASN A 153 -0.03 7.97 -7.13
CA ASN A 153 -0.54 6.78 -6.48
C ASN A 153 0.50 6.11 -5.56
N MET A 154 0.00 5.18 -4.75
CA MET A 154 0.77 4.16 -4.07
C MET A 154 0.50 2.81 -4.74
N ILE A 155 1.56 2.08 -5.06
CA ILE A 155 1.50 0.80 -5.73
C ILE A 155 2.28 -0.21 -4.89
N LEU A 156 1.68 -1.37 -4.66
CA LEU A 156 2.33 -2.51 -4.03
C LEU A 156 2.17 -3.73 -4.93
N PHE A 157 3.26 -4.44 -5.21
CA PHE A 157 3.27 -5.63 -6.05
C PHE A 157 4.07 -6.77 -5.42
N VAL A 158 3.68 -7.99 -5.79
CA VAL A 158 4.39 -9.23 -5.51
C VAL A 158 4.82 -9.87 -6.83
N ASN A 159 6.13 -9.86 -7.06
CA ASN A 159 6.75 -10.59 -8.15
C ASN A 159 6.76 -12.10 -7.82
N LEU A 160 6.45 -12.92 -8.82
CA LEU A 160 6.46 -14.38 -8.75
C LEU A 160 7.47 -14.92 -9.75
#